data_AF-A0A928HBK6-F1
#
_entry.id   AF-A0A928HBK6-F1
#
_cell.length_a   1.000
_cell.length_b   1.000
_cell.length_c   1.000
_cell.angle_alpha   90.00
_cell.angle_beta   90.00
_cell.angle_gamma   90.00
#
_symmetry.space_group_name_H-M   'P 1'
#
loop_
_entity.id
_entity.type
_entity.pdbx_description
1 polymer ?
#
loop_
_entity_poly.entity_id
_entity_poly.type
_entity_poly.pdbx_seq_one_letter_code
_entity_poly.pdbx_strand_id
1 'polypeptide(L)'
;MKKFLLLTSMLASFAMVGCVCTNNAGQITNTNDIYLADNARLELEQNRDICSLMVALKTETRPRIREGIIYSLGRLKAPEAREMIEKMAFEQMDKSPASVLALACYDDSFDVINKLAAKGSQVAKSALQTKIQKVVCCSKAKLCRNEIGFLRNMGNCEGNKVFLLKTNPKSEAEASAVCYALARIGGKDCADKIVSLMKQYPTISEQPLAVCGNSTDAILAEVKSKNVWAVKAVKIGKVSEAESILLEQLTSADETYKSELLATLEVVGAENTAKMIVDNFKNFSKKELPTYVKILNFSLMRCNDTQKQVLLGKLKNYTSEKSVYGKAAERIISGK
;
A
#
# COMPACT_ATOMS: atom_id res chain seq x y z
N MET A 1 -20.70 77.15 44.27
CA MET A 1 -19.47 76.36 44.53
C MET A 1 -19.79 74.90 44.25
N LYS A 2 -19.28 74.34 43.15
CA LYS A 2 -18.27 73.24 43.11
C LYS A 2 -18.74 71.96 43.85
N LYS A 3 -19.24 70.97 43.10
CA LYS A 3 -18.57 69.72 42.65
C LYS A 3 -18.53 68.61 43.73
N PHE A 4 -19.07 67.41 43.45
CA PHE A 4 -18.32 66.14 43.37
C PHE A 4 -19.19 64.93 42.95
N LEU A 5 -18.71 64.21 41.91
CA LEU A 5 -18.94 62.84 41.39
C LEU A 5 -20.36 62.24 41.30
N LEU A 6 -20.92 61.81 40.16
CA LEU A 6 -20.43 60.97 39.05
C LEU A 6 -19.97 59.56 39.49
N LEU A 7 -20.91 58.61 39.56
CA LEU A 7 -20.67 57.22 39.20
C LEU A 7 -21.95 56.61 38.58
N THR A 8 -21.94 56.60 37.26
CA THR A 8 -22.87 55.86 36.39
C THR A 8 -22.44 54.40 36.32
N SER A 9 -23.35 53.46 36.58
CA SER A 9 -23.32 52.17 35.91
C SER A 9 -24.71 51.89 35.33
N MET A 10 -24.81 52.17 34.03
CA MET A 10 -25.91 51.71 33.20
C MET A 10 -25.99 50.19 33.27
N LEU A 11 -27.17 49.71 33.66
CA LEU A 11 -27.68 48.40 33.28
C LEU A 11 -27.74 48.35 31.75
N ALA A 12 -26.67 47.90 31.11
CA ALA A 12 -26.69 47.50 29.72
C ALA A 12 -27.28 46.09 29.64
N SER A 13 -28.48 46.02 29.10
CA SER A 13 -29.16 44.82 28.65
C SER A 13 -28.25 44.01 27.73
N PHE A 14 -27.67 42.92 28.23
CA PHE A 14 -27.24 41.82 27.37
C PHE A 14 -28.42 40.89 27.18
N ALA A 15 -29.04 40.98 26.01
CA ALA A 15 -29.87 39.93 25.48
C ALA A 15 -29.02 38.66 25.36
N MET A 16 -29.18 37.73 26.30
CA MET A 16 -28.83 36.34 26.04
C MET A 16 -29.73 35.87 24.91
N VAL A 17 -29.16 35.70 23.72
CA VAL A 17 -29.75 34.87 22.68
C VAL A 17 -29.82 33.46 23.25
N GLY A 18 -30.97 33.12 23.83
CA GLY A 18 -31.25 31.80 24.37
C GLY A 18 -31.27 30.79 23.23
N CYS A 19 -30.19 30.04 23.09
CA CYS A 19 -30.22 28.77 22.34
C CYS A 19 -31.22 27.87 23.09
N VAL A 20 -32.41 27.68 22.53
CA VAL A 20 -33.44 26.79 23.10
C VAL A 20 -32.89 25.37 23.02
N CYS A 21 -32.26 24.91 24.11
CA CYS A 21 -31.76 23.56 24.23
C CYS A 21 -32.96 22.60 24.23
N THR A 22 -32.88 21.56 23.40
CA THR A 22 -33.98 20.59 23.25
C THR A 22 -34.15 19.72 24.50
N ASN A 23 -35.35 19.15 24.71
CA ASN A 23 -35.66 18.24 25.84
C ASN A 23 -34.68 17.06 25.94
N ASN A 24 -34.00 16.72 24.85
CA ASN A 24 -33.08 15.58 24.75
C ASN A 24 -31.78 15.80 25.55
N ALA A 25 -31.31 17.04 25.76
CA ALA A 25 -30.17 17.30 26.66
C ALA A 25 -30.49 16.92 28.12
N GLY A 26 -31.73 17.18 28.54
CA GLY A 26 -32.25 16.75 29.85
C GLY A 26 -32.38 15.24 29.95
N GLN A 27 -32.75 14.56 28.86
CA GLN A 27 -32.81 13.10 28.84
C GLN A 27 -31.44 12.45 28.97
N ILE A 28 -30.39 13.02 28.36
CA ILE A 28 -29.02 12.52 28.56
C ILE A 28 -28.66 12.53 30.03
N THR A 29 -28.95 13.61 30.74
CA THR A 29 -28.39 13.90 32.07
C THR A 29 -29.26 13.43 33.25
N ASN A 30 -30.57 13.31 33.05
CA ASN A 30 -31.53 12.99 34.12
C ASN A 30 -31.96 11.51 34.15
N THR A 31 -31.68 10.73 33.10
CA THR A 31 -32.00 9.30 33.10
C THR A 31 -30.88 8.49 33.74
N ASN A 32 -31.21 7.50 34.58
CA ASN A 32 -30.24 6.53 35.10
C ASN A 32 -29.89 5.44 34.07
N ASP A 33 -30.66 5.32 32.99
CA ASP A 33 -30.43 4.32 31.94
C ASP A 33 -29.40 4.82 30.92
N ILE A 34 -28.25 4.14 30.88
CA ILE A 34 -27.13 4.46 29.99
C ILE A 34 -27.53 4.32 28.51
N TYR A 35 -28.40 3.39 28.15
CA TYR A 35 -28.81 3.21 26.76
C TYR A 35 -29.74 4.33 26.29
N LEU A 36 -30.67 4.76 27.14
CA LEU A 36 -31.53 5.92 26.83
C LEU A 36 -30.71 7.20 26.72
N ALA A 37 -29.72 7.39 27.61
CA ALA A 37 -28.81 8.53 27.53
C ALA A 37 -27.97 8.51 26.25
N ASP A 38 -27.46 7.34 25.83
CA ASP A 38 -26.67 7.23 24.59
C ASP A 38 -27.51 7.40 23.33
N ASN A 39 -28.76 6.92 23.32
CA ASN A 39 -29.70 7.16 22.22
C ASN A 39 -30.03 8.66 22.09
N ALA A 40 -30.33 9.34 23.20
CA ALA A 40 -30.57 10.78 23.21
C ALA A 40 -29.34 11.55 22.70
N ARG A 41 -28.13 11.13 23.07
CA ARG A 41 -26.89 11.68 22.52
C ARG A 41 -26.80 11.48 21.00
N LEU A 42 -27.06 10.28 20.50
CA LEU A 42 -27.03 9.99 19.06
C LEU A 42 -28.04 10.82 18.28
N GLU A 43 -29.24 11.04 18.82
CA GLU A 43 -30.24 11.93 18.22
C GLU A 43 -29.74 13.38 18.14
N LEU A 44 -29.14 13.90 19.22
CA LEU A 44 -28.53 15.24 19.18
C LEU A 44 -27.38 15.32 18.17
N GLU A 45 -26.56 14.29 18.04
CA GLU A 45 -25.49 14.21 17.04
C GLU A 45 -26.06 14.24 15.61
N GLN A 46 -27.09 13.44 15.33
CA GLN A 46 -27.77 13.39 14.03
C GLN A 46 -28.41 14.74 13.68
N ASN A 47 -29.04 15.38 14.65
CA ASN A 47 -29.64 16.72 14.50
C ASN A 47 -28.60 17.85 14.50
N ARG A 48 -27.31 17.53 14.71
CA ARG A 48 -26.19 18.49 14.80
C ARG A 48 -26.43 19.57 15.87
N ASP A 49 -27.13 19.24 16.95
CA ASP A 49 -27.45 20.16 18.05
C ASP A 49 -26.25 20.30 19.01
N ILE A 50 -25.29 21.13 18.60
CA ILE A 50 -24.04 21.37 19.34
C ILE A 50 -24.31 22.05 20.69
N CYS A 51 -25.27 22.99 20.78
CA CYS A 51 -25.63 23.65 22.04
C CYS A 51 -26.01 22.62 23.10
N SER A 52 -26.95 21.73 22.77
CA SER A 52 -27.46 20.71 23.70
C SER A 52 -26.39 19.71 24.10
N LEU A 53 -25.52 19.29 23.15
CA LEU A 53 -24.37 18.41 23.46
C LEU A 53 -23.36 19.10 24.39
N MET A 54 -23.09 20.39 24.20
CA MET A 54 -22.20 21.17 25.07
C MET A 54 -22.75 21.35 26.48
N VAL A 55 -24.06 21.56 26.62
CA VAL A 55 -24.73 21.59 27.92
C VAL A 55 -24.61 20.23 28.58
N ALA A 56 -24.95 19.15 27.87
CA ALA A 56 -24.86 17.78 28.39
C ALA A 56 -23.43 17.42 28.85
N LEU A 57 -22.39 17.82 28.11
CA LEU A 57 -21.00 17.59 28.47
C LEU A 57 -20.61 18.24 29.82
N LYS A 58 -21.17 19.42 30.12
CA LYS A 58 -20.86 20.15 31.36
C LYS A 58 -21.54 19.55 32.59
N THR A 59 -22.68 18.89 32.40
CA THR A 59 -23.51 18.37 33.49
C THR A 59 -23.37 16.86 33.69
N GLU A 60 -22.97 16.11 32.65
CA GLU A 60 -22.83 14.65 32.72
C GLU A 60 -21.59 14.23 33.54
N THR A 61 -21.81 13.34 34.50
CA THR A 61 -20.77 12.83 35.40
C THR A 61 -20.37 11.39 35.10
N ARG A 62 -21.19 10.63 34.37
CA ARG A 62 -20.92 9.23 34.04
C ARG A 62 -19.85 9.14 32.94
N PRO A 63 -18.72 8.45 33.19
CA PRO A 63 -17.59 8.43 32.26
C PRO A 63 -17.96 7.96 30.85
N ARG A 64 -18.75 6.89 30.73
CA ARG A 64 -19.13 6.31 29.43
C ARG A 64 -19.94 7.27 28.55
N ILE A 65 -20.94 7.94 29.12
CA ILE A 65 -21.79 8.88 28.37
C ILE A 65 -20.98 10.13 28.02
N ARG A 66 -20.16 10.60 28.95
CA ARG A 66 -19.27 11.75 28.74
C ARG A 66 -18.30 11.53 27.58
N GLU A 67 -17.65 10.36 27.50
CA GLU A 67 -16.79 9.97 26.36
C GLU A 67 -17.59 9.98 25.03
N GLY A 68 -18.82 9.46 25.04
CA GLY A 68 -19.70 9.50 23.87
C GLY A 68 -20.00 10.92 23.41
N ILE A 69 -20.34 11.82 24.33
CA ILE A 69 -20.66 13.23 24.02
C ILE A 69 -19.42 13.93 23.42
N ILE A 70 -18.24 13.71 24.01
CA ILE A 70 -16.96 14.24 23.51
C ILE A 70 -16.70 13.79 22.08
N TYR A 71 -16.88 12.49 21.81
CA TYR A 71 -16.70 11.95 20.48
C TYR A 71 -17.69 12.54 19.47
N SER A 72 -18.96 12.73 19.87
CA SER A 72 -20.00 13.36 19.04
C SER A 72 -19.61 14.79 18.64
N LEU A 73 -19.18 15.60 19.61
CA LEU A 73 -18.71 16.97 19.39
C LEU A 73 -17.49 17.02 18.45
N GLY A 74 -16.56 16.07 18.60
CA GLY A 74 -15.42 15.90 17.69
C GLY A 74 -15.86 15.56 16.26
N ARG A 75 -16.77 14.60 16.09
CA ARG A 75 -17.31 14.21 14.77
C ARG A 75 -18.05 15.34 14.08
N LEU A 76 -18.76 16.17 14.85
CA LEU A 76 -19.43 17.37 14.35
C LEU A 76 -18.47 18.53 14.08
N LYS A 77 -17.19 18.42 14.49
CA LYS A 77 -16.17 19.47 14.39
C LYS A 77 -16.60 20.77 15.07
N ALA A 78 -17.24 20.67 16.23
CA ALA A 78 -17.78 21.82 16.97
C ALA A 78 -16.66 22.75 17.47
N PRO A 79 -16.47 23.97 16.90
CA PRO A 79 -15.34 24.82 17.24
C PRO A 79 -15.33 25.25 18.73
N GLU A 80 -16.50 25.43 19.33
CA GLU A 80 -16.67 25.83 20.74
C GLU A 80 -16.28 24.71 21.72
N ALA A 81 -16.26 23.46 21.26
CA ALA A 81 -15.88 22.30 22.08
C ALA A 81 -14.36 22.02 22.03
N ARG A 82 -13.66 22.55 21.02
CA ARG A 82 -12.30 22.14 20.68
C ARG A 82 -11.30 22.34 21.81
N GLU A 83 -11.27 23.53 22.41
CA GLU A 83 -10.32 23.84 23.49
C GLU A 83 -10.50 22.91 24.69
N MET A 84 -11.76 22.61 25.03
CA MET A 84 -12.10 21.68 26.10
C MET A 84 -11.65 20.25 25.78
N ILE A 85 -11.91 19.77 24.56
CA ILE A 85 -11.48 18.45 24.10
C ILE A 85 -9.95 18.33 24.11
N GLU A 86 -9.24 19.36 23.64
CA GLU A 86 -7.78 19.39 23.61
C GLU A 86 -7.19 19.34 25.03
N LYS A 87 -7.71 20.16 25.95
CA LYS A 87 -7.32 20.13 27.36
C LYS A 87 -7.52 18.75 27.97
N MET A 88 -8.69 18.13 27.75
CA MET A 88 -8.98 16.78 28.25
C MET A 88 -8.04 15.72 27.66
N ALA A 89 -7.75 15.80 26.36
CA ALA A 89 -6.82 14.88 25.70
C ALA A 89 -5.40 14.97 26.28
N PHE A 90 -4.90 16.17 26.63
CA PHE A 90 -3.58 16.32 27.26
C PHE A 90 -3.55 15.92 28.73
N GLU A 91 -4.60 16.21 29.49
CA GLU A 91 -4.68 15.87 30.92
C GLU A 91 -4.85 14.37 31.14
N GLN A 92 -5.67 13.72 30.31
CA GLN A 92 -6.09 12.32 30.54
C GLN A 92 -5.41 11.32 29.59
N MET A 93 -4.90 11.76 28.44
CA MET A 93 -4.25 10.91 27.44
C MET A 93 -5.09 9.64 27.15
N ASP A 94 -4.48 8.44 27.19
CA ASP A 94 -5.15 7.17 26.90
C ASP A 94 -6.24 6.77 27.91
N LYS A 95 -6.38 7.50 29.04
CA LYS A 95 -7.51 7.32 29.97
C LYS A 95 -8.81 7.94 29.45
N SER A 96 -8.73 8.81 28.43
CA SER A 96 -9.88 9.37 27.71
C SER A 96 -9.67 9.21 26.19
N PRO A 97 -9.79 7.97 25.67
CA PRO A 97 -9.57 7.70 24.25
C PRO A 97 -10.50 8.53 23.36
N ALA A 98 -11.73 8.82 23.79
CA ALA A 98 -12.67 9.63 23.00
C ALA A 98 -12.17 11.05 22.80
N SER A 99 -11.51 11.67 23.78
CA SER A 99 -10.96 13.03 23.62
C SER A 99 -9.87 13.09 22.55
N VAL A 100 -8.98 12.08 22.53
CA VAL A 100 -7.91 11.97 21.52
C VAL A 100 -8.50 11.72 20.13
N LEU A 101 -9.48 10.80 20.02
CA LEU A 101 -10.14 10.49 18.75
C LEU A 101 -11.01 11.65 18.24
N ALA A 102 -11.74 12.33 19.13
CA ALA A 102 -12.52 13.53 18.83
C ALA A 102 -11.63 14.65 18.30
N LEU A 103 -10.48 14.87 18.94
CA LEU A 103 -9.49 15.84 18.47
C LEU A 103 -8.97 15.46 17.08
N ALA A 104 -8.78 14.17 16.81
CA ALA A 104 -8.38 13.68 15.48
C ALA A 104 -9.46 13.86 14.40
N CYS A 105 -10.70 14.21 14.74
CA CYS A 105 -11.72 14.54 13.74
C CYS A 105 -11.58 15.96 13.15
N TYR A 106 -10.96 16.90 13.87
CA TYR A 106 -10.70 18.26 13.36
C TYR A 106 -9.64 18.24 12.27
N ASP A 107 -9.72 19.12 11.26
CA ASP A 107 -8.84 19.02 10.09
C ASP A 107 -7.38 19.39 10.41
N ASP A 108 -7.19 20.42 11.23
CA ASP A 108 -5.90 21.03 11.59
C ASP A 108 -5.26 20.47 12.86
N SER A 109 -5.79 19.39 13.44
CA SER A 109 -5.29 18.83 14.70
C SER A 109 -4.03 17.96 14.56
N PHE A 110 -3.37 17.91 13.39
CA PHE A 110 -2.22 17.04 13.15
C PHE A 110 -1.08 17.28 14.15
N ASP A 111 -0.66 18.53 14.32
CA ASP A 111 0.45 18.87 15.23
C ASP A 111 0.11 18.55 16.69
N VAL A 112 -1.15 18.73 17.07
CA VAL A 112 -1.62 18.47 18.42
C VAL A 112 -1.64 16.96 18.71
N ILE A 113 -2.16 16.17 17.79
CA ILE A 113 -2.15 14.70 17.89
C ILE A 113 -0.70 14.17 17.88
N ASN A 114 0.19 14.77 17.08
CA ASN A 114 1.61 14.41 17.07
C ASN A 114 2.30 14.70 18.42
N LYS A 115 1.99 15.86 19.04
CA LYS A 115 2.47 16.17 20.41
C LYS A 115 1.98 15.16 21.44
N LEU A 116 0.71 14.72 21.36
CA LEU A 116 0.16 13.68 22.25
C LEU A 116 0.84 12.32 22.05
N ALA A 117 1.09 11.93 20.79
CA ALA A 117 1.82 10.71 20.46
C ALA A 117 3.26 10.74 21.01
N ALA A 118 3.95 11.89 20.90
CA ALA A 118 5.28 12.09 21.45
C ALA A 118 5.33 12.03 22.99
N LYS A 119 4.24 12.41 23.67
CA LYS A 119 4.06 12.24 25.12
C LYS A 119 3.72 10.81 25.56
N GLY A 120 3.58 9.87 24.61
CA GLY A 120 3.41 8.45 24.88
C GLY A 120 2.01 7.88 24.67
N SER A 121 1.02 8.69 24.24
CA SER A 121 -0.34 8.21 23.99
C SER A 121 -0.39 7.21 22.82
N GLN A 122 -0.88 6.00 23.08
CA GLN A 122 -1.06 4.94 22.08
C GLN A 122 -2.28 5.20 21.19
N VAL A 123 -3.32 5.80 21.76
CA VAL A 123 -4.50 6.22 20.99
C VAL A 123 -4.12 7.31 19.99
N ALA A 124 -3.29 8.27 20.39
CA ALA A 124 -2.79 9.32 19.51
C ALA A 124 -1.90 8.79 18.40
N LYS A 125 -1.02 7.81 18.68
CA LYS A 125 -0.23 7.12 17.65
C LYS A 125 -1.12 6.44 16.61
N SER A 126 -2.15 5.74 17.06
CA SER A 126 -3.13 5.06 16.19
C SER A 126 -3.93 6.07 15.36
N ALA A 127 -4.43 7.14 15.99
CA ALA A 127 -5.16 8.20 15.32
C ALA A 127 -4.29 8.97 14.31
N LEU A 128 -3.01 9.21 14.64
CA LEU A 128 -2.03 9.80 13.74
C LEU A 128 -1.78 8.89 12.53
N GLN A 129 -1.70 7.58 12.73
CA GLN A 129 -1.60 6.61 11.65
C GLN A 129 -2.78 6.70 10.67
N THR A 130 -4.01 6.83 11.17
CA THR A 130 -5.23 7.04 10.35
C THR A 130 -5.27 8.43 9.70
N LYS A 131 -4.77 9.48 10.37
CA LYS A 131 -4.68 10.83 9.80
C LYS A 131 -3.61 10.96 8.74
N ILE A 132 -2.46 10.32 8.91
CA ILE A 132 -1.39 10.30 7.91
C ILE A 132 -1.90 9.63 6.63
N GLN A 133 -2.75 8.59 6.71
CA GLN A 133 -3.45 8.06 5.53
C GLN A 133 -4.26 9.14 4.76
N LYS A 134 -4.75 10.19 5.43
CA LYS A 134 -5.40 11.35 4.79
C LYS A 134 -4.42 12.46 4.38
N VAL A 135 -3.33 12.69 5.14
CA VAL A 135 -2.41 13.83 4.99
C VAL A 135 -1.30 13.60 3.96
N VAL A 136 -0.94 12.36 3.62
CA VAL A 136 0.04 12.09 2.54
C VAL A 136 -0.47 12.59 1.17
N CYS A 137 -1.71 13.10 1.08
CA CYS A 137 -2.28 13.70 -0.12
C CYS A 137 -2.00 15.20 -0.35
N CYS A 138 -1.51 16.02 0.59
CA CYS A 138 -1.40 17.47 0.35
C CYS A 138 -0.14 18.13 0.96
N SER A 139 0.70 18.72 0.09
CA SER A 139 1.57 19.90 0.32
C SER A 139 3.09 19.78 0.54
N LYS A 140 3.72 18.62 0.79
CA LYS A 140 5.21 18.59 0.87
C LYS A 140 5.88 18.37 -0.49
N ALA A 141 6.98 19.08 -0.73
CA ALA A 141 7.80 18.95 -1.94
C ALA A 141 8.60 17.63 -2.01
N LYS A 142 8.86 17.01 -0.84
CA LYS A 142 9.55 15.74 -0.70
C LYS A 142 9.15 15.09 0.63
N LEU A 143 8.86 13.80 0.62
CA LEU A 143 8.60 13.04 1.83
C LEU A 143 9.90 12.75 2.59
N CYS A 144 9.85 12.79 3.91
CA CYS A 144 10.96 12.36 4.77
C CYS A 144 11.07 10.83 4.81
N ARG A 145 12.19 10.32 5.33
CA ARG A 145 12.48 8.88 5.38
C ARG A 145 11.39 8.07 6.09
N ASN A 146 10.81 8.62 7.16
CA ASN A 146 9.77 7.95 7.93
C ASN A 146 8.45 7.88 7.15
N GLU A 147 8.10 8.94 6.41
CA GLU A 147 6.92 8.99 5.54
C GLU A 147 7.05 8.00 4.36
N ILE A 148 8.26 7.84 3.79
CA ILE A 148 8.56 6.83 2.75
C ILE A 148 8.46 5.41 3.32
N GLY A 149 9.02 5.18 4.51
CA GLY A 149 8.90 3.90 5.21
C GLY A 149 7.45 3.53 5.51
N PHE A 150 6.62 4.53 5.86
CA PHE A 150 5.18 4.34 6.03
C PHE A 150 4.48 3.96 4.72
N LEU A 151 4.71 4.73 3.65
CA LEU A 151 4.14 4.44 2.33
C LEU A 151 4.43 3.01 1.90
N ARG A 152 5.68 2.58 2.03
CA ARG A 152 6.13 1.23 1.67
C ARG A 152 5.40 0.13 2.43
N ASN A 153 4.95 0.40 3.65
CA ASN A 153 4.34 -0.57 4.57
C ASN A 153 2.82 -0.40 4.76
N MET A 154 2.15 0.42 3.93
CA MET A 154 0.69 0.58 4.02
C MET A 154 -0.07 -0.75 3.94
N GLY A 155 -1.11 -0.92 4.74
CA GLY A 155 -1.89 -2.17 4.79
C GLY A 155 -2.64 -2.45 3.49
N ASN A 156 -3.01 -3.71 3.27
CA ASN A 156 -3.80 -4.13 2.12
C ASN A 156 -5.29 -3.84 2.37
N CYS A 157 -5.78 -2.68 1.91
CA CYS A 157 -7.20 -2.35 1.90
C CYS A 157 -7.56 -1.47 0.69
N GLU A 158 -8.84 -1.47 0.30
CA GLU A 158 -9.31 -0.77 -0.89
C GLU A 158 -9.07 0.75 -0.83
N GLY A 159 -9.22 1.37 0.34
CA GLY A 159 -8.92 2.79 0.52
C GLY A 159 -7.44 3.13 0.22
N ASN A 160 -6.51 2.29 0.70
CA ASN A 160 -5.09 2.46 0.42
C ASN A 160 -4.76 2.22 -1.05
N LYS A 161 -5.45 1.26 -1.69
CA LYS A 161 -5.31 0.99 -3.12
C LYS A 161 -5.68 2.23 -3.95
N VAL A 162 -6.88 2.77 -3.75
CA VAL A 162 -7.35 3.98 -4.44
C VAL A 162 -6.40 5.16 -4.21
N PHE A 163 -5.89 5.32 -3.00
CA PHE A 163 -4.91 6.35 -2.66
C PHE A 163 -3.57 6.17 -3.41
N LEU A 164 -3.00 4.96 -3.39
CA LEU A 164 -1.71 4.66 -4.03
C LEU A 164 -1.77 4.83 -5.56
N LEU A 165 -2.88 4.43 -6.18
CA LEU A 165 -3.08 4.60 -7.63
C LEU A 165 -3.10 6.07 -8.05
N LYS A 166 -3.68 6.94 -7.20
CA LYS A 166 -3.75 8.40 -7.41
C LYS A 166 -2.48 9.13 -6.97
N THR A 167 -1.63 8.50 -6.16
CA THR A 167 -0.37 9.10 -5.72
C THR A 167 0.54 9.35 -6.91
N ASN A 168 1.09 10.57 -6.98
CA ASN A 168 2.11 10.98 -7.94
C ASN A 168 3.41 11.25 -7.18
N PRO A 169 4.33 10.27 -7.13
CA PRO A 169 5.60 10.41 -6.44
C PRO A 169 6.42 11.59 -6.99
N LYS A 170 7.12 12.30 -6.11
CA LYS A 170 8.00 13.42 -6.49
C LYS A 170 9.48 13.04 -6.49
N SER A 171 9.80 11.85 -5.98
CA SER A 171 11.15 11.30 -5.98
C SER A 171 11.15 9.80 -6.24
N GLU A 172 12.29 9.28 -6.67
CA GLU A 172 12.49 7.85 -6.92
C GLU A 172 12.25 7.00 -5.66
N ALA A 173 12.67 7.49 -4.49
CA ALA A 173 12.46 6.79 -3.23
C ALA A 173 10.96 6.66 -2.88
N GLU A 174 10.18 7.71 -3.17
CA GLU A 174 8.72 7.68 -3.04
C GLU A 174 8.09 6.73 -4.05
N ALA A 175 8.53 6.77 -5.31
CA ALA A 175 8.02 5.90 -6.36
C ALA A 175 8.29 4.43 -6.05
N SER A 176 9.50 4.10 -5.60
CA SER A 176 9.87 2.76 -5.12
C SER A 176 8.96 2.30 -3.97
N ALA A 177 8.71 3.16 -2.98
CA ALA A 177 7.82 2.84 -1.87
C ALA A 177 6.37 2.58 -2.34
N VAL A 178 5.85 3.39 -3.26
CA VAL A 178 4.54 3.19 -3.89
C VAL A 178 4.49 1.85 -4.64
N CYS A 179 5.52 1.51 -5.42
CA CYS A 179 5.58 0.24 -6.14
C CYS A 179 5.51 -0.96 -5.18
N TYR A 180 6.30 -0.97 -4.10
CA TYR A 180 6.26 -2.05 -3.11
C TYR A 180 4.92 -2.13 -2.36
N ALA A 181 4.26 -1.00 -2.14
CA ALA A 181 2.94 -0.98 -1.51
C ALA A 181 1.87 -1.56 -2.45
N LEU A 182 1.85 -1.12 -3.70
CA LEU A 182 0.96 -1.63 -4.74
C LEU A 182 1.17 -3.12 -5.00
N ALA A 183 2.41 -3.59 -5.00
CA ALA A 183 2.75 -5.00 -5.20
C ALA A 183 2.11 -5.90 -4.13
N ARG A 184 2.07 -5.46 -2.86
CA ARG A 184 1.44 -6.20 -1.76
C ARG A 184 -0.09 -6.23 -1.85
N ILE A 185 -0.69 -5.21 -2.46
CA ILE A 185 -2.14 -5.17 -2.70
C ILE A 185 -2.51 -6.09 -3.87
N GLY A 186 -1.75 -6.00 -4.96
CA GLY A 186 -2.01 -6.76 -6.18
C GLY A 186 -3.17 -6.19 -7.01
N GLY A 187 -3.35 -6.73 -8.21
CA GLY A 187 -4.36 -6.29 -9.16
C GLY A 187 -3.76 -5.72 -10.44
N LYS A 188 -4.52 -5.81 -11.53
CA LYS A 188 -4.10 -5.35 -12.85
C LYS A 188 -3.75 -3.86 -12.86
N ASP A 189 -4.61 -3.04 -12.27
CA ASP A 189 -4.40 -1.60 -12.10
C ASP A 189 -3.16 -1.25 -11.26
N CYS A 190 -2.87 -2.05 -10.22
CA CYS A 190 -1.64 -1.93 -9.45
C CYS A 190 -0.41 -2.23 -10.32
N ALA A 191 -0.42 -3.32 -11.09
CA ALA A 191 0.67 -3.69 -11.99
C ALA A 191 0.90 -2.63 -13.08
N ASP A 192 -0.17 -2.11 -13.69
CA ASP A 192 -0.11 -1.04 -14.69
C ASP A 192 0.52 0.24 -14.12
N LYS A 193 0.15 0.62 -12.89
CA LYS A 193 0.76 1.76 -12.21
C LYS A 193 2.23 1.52 -11.87
N ILE A 194 2.61 0.32 -11.42
CA ILE A 194 4.02 -0.03 -11.18
C ILE A 194 4.83 0.11 -12.48
N VAL A 195 4.34 -0.42 -13.60
CA VAL A 195 5.00 -0.28 -14.91
C VAL A 195 5.16 1.19 -15.29
N SER A 196 4.11 2.00 -15.13
CA SER A 196 4.18 3.44 -15.38
C SER A 196 5.27 4.13 -14.55
N LEU A 197 5.41 3.76 -13.27
CA LEU A 197 6.43 4.33 -12.39
C LEU A 197 7.84 3.84 -12.75
N MET A 198 8.01 2.56 -13.12
CA MET A 198 9.30 2.03 -13.57
C MET A 198 9.79 2.70 -14.86
N LYS A 199 8.88 3.02 -15.78
CA LYS A 199 9.21 3.80 -17.00
C LYS A 199 9.65 5.22 -16.65
N GLN A 200 8.98 5.85 -15.69
CA GLN A 200 9.32 7.20 -15.24
C GLN A 200 10.63 7.24 -14.42
N TYR A 201 10.93 6.17 -13.67
CA TYR A 201 12.08 6.03 -12.78
C TYR A 201 12.81 4.70 -13.07
N PRO A 202 13.70 4.66 -14.09
CA PRO A 202 14.30 3.42 -14.61
C PRO A 202 15.18 2.63 -13.64
N THR A 203 15.59 3.24 -12.53
CA THR A 203 16.41 2.65 -11.47
C THR A 203 15.60 1.89 -10.42
N ILE A 204 14.26 1.97 -10.47
CA ILE A 204 13.39 1.17 -9.60
C ILE A 204 13.60 -0.32 -9.90
N SER A 205 13.79 -1.10 -8.83
CA SER A 205 13.88 -2.56 -8.93
C SER A 205 12.62 -3.17 -9.53
N GLU A 206 12.81 -4.22 -10.32
CA GLU A 206 11.80 -5.08 -10.93
C GLU A 206 11.03 -5.96 -9.93
N GLN A 207 11.54 -6.12 -8.71
CA GLN A 207 10.97 -6.99 -7.68
C GLN A 207 9.49 -6.71 -7.38
N PRO A 208 9.02 -5.45 -7.23
CA PRO A 208 7.61 -5.16 -6.97
C PRO A 208 6.68 -5.65 -8.08
N LEU A 209 7.08 -5.52 -9.35
CA LEU A 209 6.25 -5.99 -10.46
C LEU A 209 6.18 -7.52 -10.47
N ALA A 210 7.31 -8.19 -10.22
CA ALA A 210 7.41 -9.64 -10.21
C ALA A 210 6.56 -10.32 -9.13
N VAL A 211 6.36 -9.66 -7.97
CA VAL A 211 5.57 -10.19 -6.85
C VAL A 211 4.15 -9.63 -6.78
N CYS A 212 3.79 -8.70 -7.66
CA CYS A 212 2.46 -8.13 -7.72
C CYS A 212 1.46 -9.16 -8.26
N GLY A 213 0.40 -9.45 -7.53
CA GLY A 213 -0.66 -10.35 -8.00
C GLY A 213 -1.31 -9.82 -9.29
N ASN A 214 -1.58 -10.70 -10.25
CA ASN A 214 -2.16 -10.38 -11.56
C ASN A 214 -1.30 -9.45 -12.44
N SER A 215 0.04 -9.53 -12.33
CA SER A 215 0.96 -8.73 -13.14
C SER A 215 1.38 -9.37 -14.46
N THR A 216 1.00 -10.63 -14.74
CA THR A 216 1.43 -11.39 -15.93
C THR A 216 1.26 -10.61 -17.22
N ASP A 217 0.06 -10.12 -17.53
CA ASP A 217 -0.20 -9.38 -18.77
C ASP A 217 0.67 -8.13 -18.92
N ALA A 218 0.87 -7.40 -17.82
CA ALA A 218 1.71 -6.20 -17.78
C ALA A 218 3.18 -6.56 -18.03
N ILE A 219 3.69 -7.63 -17.40
CA ILE A 219 5.05 -8.14 -17.63
C ILE A 219 5.22 -8.55 -19.10
N LEU A 220 4.28 -9.34 -19.65
CA LEU A 220 4.35 -9.83 -21.02
C LEU A 220 4.37 -8.69 -22.06
N ALA A 221 3.57 -7.65 -21.86
CA ALA A 221 3.55 -6.47 -22.72
C ALA A 221 4.92 -5.76 -22.77
N GLU A 222 5.60 -5.70 -21.63
CA GLU A 222 6.89 -5.01 -21.49
C GLU A 222 8.05 -5.88 -21.98
N VAL A 223 7.96 -7.20 -21.82
CA VAL A 223 8.89 -8.14 -22.48
C VAL A 223 8.79 -8.02 -23.99
N LYS A 224 7.59 -7.94 -24.58
CA LYS A 224 7.41 -7.70 -26.03
C LYS A 224 8.09 -6.41 -26.50
N SER A 225 8.12 -5.40 -25.63
CA SER A 225 8.79 -4.11 -25.87
C SER A 225 10.31 -4.16 -25.63
N LYS A 226 10.89 -5.34 -25.38
CA LYS A 226 12.32 -5.60 -25.11
C LYS A 226 12.87 -4.88 -23.88
N ASN A 227 12.04 -4.66 -22.86
CA ASN A 227 12.47 -4.05 -21.61
C ASN A 227 13.24 -5.04 -20.72
N VAL A 228 14.51 -4.75 -20.42
CA VAL A 228 15.39 -5.62 -19.62
C VAL A 228 14.84 -5.89 -18.22
N TRP A 229 14.30 -4.87 -17.55
CA TRP A 229 13.71 -5.04 -16.22
C TRP A 229 12.46 -5.94 -16.24
N ALA A 230 11.73 -6.01 -17.36
CA ALA A 230 10.58 -6.89 -17.51
C ALA A 230 11.03 -8.36 -17.66
N VAL A 231 12.11 -8.61 -18.39
CA VAL A 231 12.75 -9.94 -18.48
C VAL A 231 13.21 -10.41 -17.09
N LYS A 232 13.84 -9.52 -16.31
CA LYS A 232 14.20 -9.82 -14.92
C LYS A 232 12.97 -10.08 -14.03
N ALA A 233 11.88 -9.34 -14.23
CA ALA A 233 10.63 -9.59 -13.52
C ALA A 233 10.04 -10.98 -13.84
N VAL A 234 10.09 -11.43 -15.11
CA VAL A 234 9.72 -12.81 -15.50
C VAL A 234 10.52 -13.83 -14.72
N LYS A 235 11.84 -13.65 -14.64
CA LYS A 235 12.74 -14.57 -13.93
C LYS A 235 12.41 -14.66 -12.44
N ILE A 236 12.16 -13.53 -11.78
CA ILE A 236 11.83 -13.47 -10.35
C ILE A 236 10.43 -14.05 -10.09
N GLY A 237 9.43 -13.64 -10.88
CA GLY A 237 8.04 -14.07 -10.75
C GLY A 237 7.76 -15.47 -11.30
N LYS A 238 8.72 -16.06 -12.02
CA LYS A 238 8.62 -17.35 -12.71
C LYS A 238 7.42 -17.43 -13.68
N VAL A 239 7.24 -16.39 -14.48
CA VAL A 239 6.13 -16.25 -15.43
C VAL A 239 6.35 -17.17 -16.63
N SER A 240 5.75 -18.36 -16.66
CA SER A 240 5.95 -19.36 -17.70
C SER A 240 5.34 -18.96 -19.05
N GLU A 241 4.30 -18.14 -19.03
CA GLU A 241 3.61 -17.61 -20.22
C GLU A 241 4.54 -16.76 -21.10
N ALA A 242 5.66 -16.28 -20.56
CA ALA A 242 6.65 -15.51 -21.28
C ALA A 242 7.54 -16.36 -22.21
N GLU A 243 7.55 -17.69 -22.07
CA GLU A 243 8.48 -18.58 -22.77
C GLU A 243 8.55 -18.30 -24.28
N SER A 244 7.41 -18.30 -24.96
CA SER A 244 7.35 -18.11 -26.41
C SER A 244 7.91 -16.77 -26.86
N ILE A 245 7.64 -15.70 -26.10
CA ILE A 245 8.10 -14.34 -26.41
C ILE A 245 9.62 -14.24 -26.21
N LEU A 246 10.17 -14.86 -25.15
CA LEU A 246 11.60 -14.89 -24.90
C LEU A 246 12.37 -15.62 -26.01
N LEU A 247 11.83 -16.75 -26.47
CA LEU A 247 12.43 -17.53 -27.56
C LEU A 247 12.44 -16.77 -28.89
N GLU A 248 11.34 -16.08 -29.23
CA GLU A 248 11.25 -15.26 -30.43
C GLU A 248 12.35 -14.18 -30.44
N GLN A 249 12.54 -13.51 -29.29
CA GLN A 249 13.51 -12.42 -29.18
C GLN A 249 14.97 -12.87 -29.16
N LEU A 250 15.25 -14.11 -28.74
CA LEU A 250 16.62 -14.64 -28.66
C LEU A 250 17.35 -14.59 -30.02
N THR A 251 16.62 -14.72 -31.12
CA THR A 251 17.16 -14.72 -32.49
C THR A 251 17.70 -13.37 -32.96
N SER A 252 17.22 -12.27 -32.37
CA SER A 252 17.55 -10.89 -32.76
C SER A 252 18.21 -10.07 -31.63
N ALA A 253 18.58 -10.74 -30.54
CA ALA A 253 19.14 -10.10 -29.35
C ALA A 253 20.63 -9.80 -29.52
N ASP A 254 21.07 -8.63 -29.04
CA ASP A 254 22.48 -8.37 -28.81
C ASP A 254 23.03 -9.23 -27.66
N GLU A 255 24.35 -9.32 -27.51
CA GLU A 255 25.00 -10.19 -26.51
C GLU A 255 24.59 -9.89 -25.06
N THR A 256 24.35 -8.62 -24.71
CA THR A 256 23.98 -8.25 -23.34
C THR A 256 22.55 -8.69 -23.04
N TYR A 257 21.62 -8.39 -23.94
CA TYR A 257 20.21 -8.78 -23.82
C TYR A 257 20.03 -10.30 -23.90
N LYS A 258 20.76 -10.96 -24.82
CA LYS A 258 20.79 -12.42 -24.98
C LYS A 258 21.18 -13.12 -23.69
N SER A 259 22.16 -12.59 -22.95
CA SER A 259 22.58 -13.17 -21.66
C SER A 259 21.44 -13.19 -20.64
N GLU A 260 20.62 -12.12 -20.58
CA GLU A 260 19.48 -12.04 -19.66
C GLU A 260 18.30 -12.94 -20.12
N LEU A 261 18.05 -13.02 -21.44
CA LEU A 261 17.07 -13.95 -22.00
C LEU A 261 17.41 -15.39 -21.65
N LEU A 262 18.66 -15.81 -21.84
CA LEU A 262 19.11 -17.17 -21.51
C LEU A 262 19.01 -17.46 -20.01
N ALA A 263 19.42 -16.52 -19.16
CA ALA A 263 19.29 -16.66 -17.71
C ALA A 263 17.83 -16.74 -17.25
N THR A 264 16.90 -16.14 -17.99
CA THR A 264 15.46 -16.21 -17.74
C THR A 264 14.87 -17.53 -18.22
N LEU A 265 15.24 -17.98 -19.44
CA LEU A 265 14.83 -19.26 -20.00
C LEU A 265 15.31 -20.46 -19.16
N GLU A 266 16.43 -20.35 -18.45
CA GLU A 266 16.84 -21.36 -17.46
C GLU A 266 15.75 -21.59 -16.38
N VAL A 267 15.08 -20.51 -15.97
CA VAL A 267 14.10 -20.50 -14.88
C VAL A 267 12.70 -20.83 -15.37
N VAL A 268 12.27 -20.29 -16.51
CA VAL A 268 10.88 -20.43 -16.99
C VAL A 268 10.72 -21.33 -18.22
N GLY A 269 11.80 -21.62 -18.94
CA GLY A 269 11.75 -22.44 -20.14
C GLY A 269 11.28 -23.87 -19.85
N ALA A 270 10.41 -24.37 -20.72
CA ALA A 270 9.76 -25.67 -20.66
C ALA A 270 9.82 -26.34 -22.05
N GLU A 271 8.68 -26.72 -22.62
CA GLU A 271 8.62 -27.57 -23.81
C GLU A 271 9.18 -26.90 -25.07
N ASN A 272 8.84 -25.62 -25.29
CA ASN A 272 9.30 -24.90 -26.49
C ASN A 272 10.80 -24.65 -26.44
N THR A 273 11.30 -24.32 -25.25
CA THR A 273 12.74 -24.12 -25.00
C THR A 273 13.50 -25.42 -25.20
N ALA A 274 13.03 -26.51 -24.58
CA ALA A 274 13.67 -27.81 -24.72
C ALA A 274 13.70 -28.28 -26.19
N LYS A 275 12.58 -28.12 -26.90
CA LYS A 275 12.49 -28.45 -28.33
C LYS A 275 13.47 -27.63 -29.17
N MET A 276 13.50 -26.30 -28.99
CA MET A 276 14.40 -25.41 -29.71
C MET A 276 15.87 -25.81 -29.50
N ILE A 277 16.26 -26.14 -28.27
CA ILE A 277 17.64 -26.55 -27.95
C ILE A 277 17.96 -27.90 -28.58
N VAL A 278 17.08 -28.90 -28.48
CA VAL A 278 17.31 -30.23 -29.05
C VAL A 278 17.41 -30.18 -30.58
N ASP A 279 16.52 -29.42 -31.24
CA ASP A 279 16.50 -29.31 -32.70
C ASP A 279 17.74 -28.57 -33.24
N ASN A 280 18.36 -27.69 -32.45
CA ASN A 280 19.57 -26.93 -32.82
C ASN A 280 20.87 -27.43 -32.16
N PHE A 281 20.84 -28.60 -31.51
CA PHE A 281 21.89 -29.03 -30.58
C PHE A 281 23.32 -29.02 -31.16
N LYS A 282 23.48 -29.41 -32.44
CA LYS A 282 24.77 -29.39 -33.16
C LYS A 282 25.22 -28.00 -33.63
N ASN A 283 24.30 -27.04 -33.69
CA ASN A 283 24.54 -25.71 -34.25
C ASN A 283 25.09 -24.73 -33.20
N PHE A 284 24.98 -25.06 -31.91
CA PHE A 284 25.55 -24.22 -30.85
C PHE A 284 27.07 -24.26 -30.89
N SER A 285 27.70 -23.10 -30.67
CA SER A 285 29.15 -23.05 -30.53
C SER A 285 29.61 -23.83 -29.30
N LYS A 286 30.85 -24.35 -29.33
CA LYS A 286 31.44 -25.06 -28.17
C LYS A 286 31.43 -24.21 -26.88
N LYS A 287 31.47 -22.88 -27.02
CA LYS A 287 31.45 -21.92 -25.91
C LYS A 287 30.05 -21.80 -25.28
N GLU A 288 29.00 -21.84 -26.09
CA GLU A 288 27.62 -21.68 -25.63
C GLU A 288 26.98 -22.99 -25.16
N LEU A 289 27.49 -24.14 -25.64
CA LEU A 289 26.96 -25.46 -25.35
C LEU A 289 26.71 -25.73 -23.85
N PRO A 290 27.62 -25.39 -22.90
CA PRO A 290 27.35 -25.61 -21.47
C PRO A 290 26.13 -24.86 -20.96
N THR A 291 25.90 -23.63 -21.42
CA THR A 291 24.73 -22.81 -21.03
C THR A 291 23.44 -23.44 -21.53
N TYR A 292 23.38 -23.83 -22.80
CA TYR A 292 22.19 -24.46 -23.37
C TYR A 292 21.91 -25.85 -22.80
N VAL A 293 22.95 -26.63 -22.47
CA VAL A 293 22.79 -27.91 -21.76
C VAL A 293 22.16 -27.68 -20.38
N LYS A 294 22.61 -26.67 -19.65
CA LYS A 294 22.03 -26.30 -18.35
C LYS A 294 20.56 -25.91 -18.47
N ILE A 295 20.22 -25.04 -19.42
CA ILE A 295 18.83 -24.63 -19.68
C ILE A 295 17.99 -25.85 -20.04
N LEU A 296 18.46 -26.70 -20.95
CA LEU A 296 17.76 -27.90 -21.40
C LEU A 296 17.47 -28.86 -20.25
N ASN A 297 18.42 -29.09 -19.34
CA ASN A 297 18.19 -29.93 -18.17
C ASN A 297 17.02 -29.41 -17.32
N PHE A 298 16.99 -28.10 -17.03
CA PHE A 298 15.87 -27.51 -16.29
C PHE A 298 14.55 -27.53 -17.08
N SER A 299 14.59 -27.26 -18.38
CA SER A 299 13.41 -27.29 -19.23
C SER A 299 12.80 -28.70 -19.34
N LEU A 300 13.62 -29.74 -19.44
CA LEU A 300 13.17 -31.14 -19.45
C LEU A 300 12.51 -31.58 -18.14
N MET A 301 12.86 -30.95 -17.01
CA MET A 301 12.17 -31.19 -15.73
C MET A 301 10.75 -30.61 -15.69
N ARG A 302 10.45 -29.65 -16.58
CA ARG A 302 9.14 -28.98 -16.67
C ARG A 302 8.29 -29.49 -17.85
N CYS A 303 8.85 -30.32 -18.72
CA CYS A 303 8.12 -30.96 -19.81
C CYS A 303 7.22 -32.08 -19.28
N ASN A 304 6.10 -32.33 -19.96
CA ASN A 304 5.35 -33.57 -19.74
C ASN A 304 6.19 -34.81 -20.14
N ASP A 305 5.88 -35.96 -19.55
CA ASP A 305 6.67 -37.19 -19.73
C ASP A 305 6.75 -37.65 -21.19
N THR A 306 5.65 -37.57 -21.94
CA THR A 306 5.60 -37.97 -23.35
C THR A 306 6.56 -37.14 -24.18
N GLN A 307 6.50 -35.81 -24.05
CA GLN A 307 7.35 -34.88 -24.79
C GLN A 307 8.81 -35.03 -24.38
N LYS A 308 9.06 -35.20 -23.08
CA LYS A 308 10.40 -35.47 -22.55
C LYS A 308 11.02 -36.71 -23.20
N GLN A 309 10.28 -37.82 -23.31
CA GLN A 309 10.79 -39.03 -23.96
C GLN A 309 11.07 -38.84 -25.45
N VAL A 310 10.23 -38.10 -26.17
CA VAL A 310 10.45 -37.75 -27.58
C VAL A 310 11.75 -36.95 -27.75
N LEU A 311 11.95 -35.93 -26.91
CA LEU A 311 13.14 -35.07 -26.95
C LEU A 311 14.42 -35.83 -26.56
N LEU A 312 14.37 -36.67 -25.53
CA LEU A 312 15.48 -37.55 -25.16
C LEU A 312 15.80 -38.58 -26.26
N GLY A 313 14.77 -39.10 -26.95
CA GLY A 313 14.93 -39.97 -28.10
C GLY A 313 15.72 -39.32 -29.23
N LYS A 314 15.44 -38.04 -29.53
CA LYS A 314 16.24 -37.26 -30.50
C LYS A 314 17.70 -37.11 -30.06
N LEU A 315 17.95 -36.87 -28.77
CA LEU A 315 19.31 -36.72 -28.23
C LEU A 315 20.14 -38.01 -28.32
N LYS A 316 19.51 -39.20 -28.29
CA LYS A 316 20.21 -40.49 -28.46
C LYS A 316 20.93 -40.61 -29.81
N ASN A 317 20.47 -39.89 -30.84
CA ASN A 317 21.15 -39.89 -32.14
C ASN A 317 22.53 -39.23 -32.10
N TYR A 318 22.86 -38.52 -31.03
CA TYR A 318 24.13 -37.83 -30.85
C TYR A 318 25.12 -38.61 -29.98
N THR A 319 24.68 -39.60 -29.18
CA THR A 319 25.53 -40.28 -28.19
C THR A 319 26.57 -41.20 -28.80
N SER A 320 26.37 -41.65 -30.04
CA SER A 320 27.36 -42.47 -30.76
C SER A 320 28.57 -41.66 -31.25
N GLU A 321 28.50 -40.33 -31.21
CA GLU A 321 29.60 -39.46 -31.65
C GLU A 321 30.64 -39.28 -30.54
N LYS A 322 31.92 -39.55 -30.83
CA LYS A 322 33.06 -39.15 -29.98
C LYS A 322 33.31 -37.63 -30.03
N SER A 323 32.25 -36.83 -29.95
CA SER A 323 32.27 -35.38 -30.01
C SER A 323 31.92 -34.76 -28.65
N VAL A 324 32.19 -33.46 -28.49
CA VAL A 324 31.76 -32.72 -27.29
C VAL A 324 30.23 -32.74 -27.15
N TYR A 325 29.52 -32.74 -28.29
CA TYR A 325 28.06 -32.84 -28.35
C TYR A 325 27.57 -34.23 -27.92
N GLY A 326 28.22 -35.31 -28.34
CA GLY A 326 27.88 -36.67 -27.90
C GLY A 326 27.99 -36.85 -26.38
N LYS A 327 29.10 -36.37 -25.79
CA LYS A 327 29.27 -36.36 -24.32
C LYS A 327 28.22 -35.53 -23.59
N ALA A 328 27.85 -34.38 -24.17
CA ALA A 328 26.81 -33.52 -23.59
C ALA A 328 25.43 -34.20 -23.64
N ALA A 329 25.09 -34.86 -24.75
CA ALA A 329 23.84 -35.61 -24.90
C ALA A 329 23.77 -36.80 -23.93
N GLU A 330 24.85 -37.57 -23.79
CA GLU A 330 24.94 -38.67 -22.80
C GLU A 330 24.69 -38.17 -21.37
N ARG A 331 25.25 -37.01 -21.02
CA ARG A 331 25.06 -36.38 -19.71
C ARG A 331 23.60 -36.03 -19.44
N ILE A 332 22.93 -35.40 -20.39
CA ILE A 332 21.49 -35.05 -20.29
C ILE A 332 20.64 -36.32 -20.13
N ILE A 333 20.90 -37.34 -20.95
CA ILE A 333 20.12 -38.60 -20.93
C ILE A 333 20.33 -39.37 -19.61
N SER A 334 21.55 -39.37 -19.08
CA SER A 334 21.86 -40.06 -17.83
C SER A 334 21.40 -39.31 -16.57
N GLY A 335 20.89 -38.08 -16.71
CA GLY A 335 20.45 -37.25 -15.59
C GLY A 335 21.59 -36.76 -14.69
N LYS A 336 22.82 -36.65 -15.24
CA LYS A 336 24.04 -36.21 -14.54
C LYS A 336 24.45 -34.78 -14.90
#